data_AF-A0A1Z2SMB0-F1
#
_entry.id   AF-A0A1Z2SMB0-F1
#
_cell.length_a   1.000
_cell.length_b   1.000
_cell.length_c   1.000
_cell.angle_alpha   90.00
_cell.angle_beta   90.00
_cell.angle_gamma   90.00
#
_symmetry.space_group_name_H-M   'P 1'
#
loop_
_entity.id
_entity.type
_entity.pdbx_description
1 polymer ?
#
loop_
_entity_poly.entity_id
_entity_poly.type
_entity_poly.pdbx_seq_one_letter_code
_entity_poly.pdbx_strand_id
1 'polypeptide(L)'
;MNMNDLNEAFQLINDFGGDFEGEKDIALIEKAESALNLKFPPSYRVFLKTLGCGDIEGLEFYGLIDDNFESSSVPNAIWLTLHERKASGLPNHLVLIYGLDDGTFYAVDTKTTGLDGENPIVRYGANGVAEKVADSFGSFLLSELKTVL
;
A
#
# COMPACT_ATOMS: atom_id res chain seq x y z
N MET A 1 7.54 -10.80 12.78
CA MET A 1 6.08 -10.73 12.93
C MET A 1 5.50 -10.27 11.62
N ASN A 2 5.87 -9.08 11.15
CA ASN A 2 5.45 -8.45 9.90
C ASN A 2 5.47 -9.33 8.62
N MET A 3 6.56 -10.10 8.39
CA MET A 3 6.61 -11.03 7.24
C MET A 3 5.81 -12.33 7.47
N ASN A 4 5.62 -12.76 8.72
CA ASN A 4 4.74 -13.89 9.01
C ASN A 4 3.29 -13.49 8.78
N ASP A 5 2.91 -12.27 9.19
CA ASP A 5 1.58 -11.73 8.97
C ASP A 5 1.28 -11.59 7.47
N LEU A 6 2.27 -11.14 6.69
CA LEU A 6 2.14 -11.10 5.23
C LEU A 6 1.95 -12.50 4.63
N ASN A 7 2.70 -13.49 5.09
CA ASN A 7 2.54 -14.87 4.60
C ASN A 7 1.17 -15.44 4.95
N GLU A 8 0.66 -15.16 6.16
CA GLU A 8 -0.70 -15.55 6.55
C GLU A 8 -1.76 -14.87 5.68
N ALA A 9 -1.60 -13.57 5.41
CA ALA A 9 -2.47 -12.83 4.49
C ALA A 9 -2.48 -13.44 3.08
N PHE A 10 -1.32 -13.85 2.56
CA PHE A 10 -1.25 -14.54 1.27
C PHE A 10 -1.93 -15.91 1.28
N GLN A 11 -1.88 -16.66 2.39
CA GLN A 11 -2.65 -17.91 2.50
C GLN A 11 -4.16 -17.63 2.44
N LEU A 12 -4.65 -16.62 3.17
CA LEU A 12 -6.05 -16.22 3.11
C LEU A 12 -6.46 -15.81 1.68
N ILE A 13 -5.66 -14.98 1.00
CA ILE A 13 -5.93 -14.58 -0.39
C ILE A 13 -5.94 -15.80 -1.33
N ASN A 14 -5.03 -16.75 -1.14
CA ASN A 14 -4.99 -17.98 -1.93
C ASN A 14 -6.21 -18.88 -1.70
N ASP A 15 -6.70 -18.97 -0.47
CA ASP A 15 -7.79 -19.88 -0.09
C ASP A 15 -9.16 -19.35 -0.51
N PHE A 16 -9.38 -18.03 -0.43
CA PHE A 16 -10.66 -17.39 -0.74
C PHE A 16 -10.71 -16.79 -2.16
N GLY A 17 -9.54 -16.54 -2.77
CA GLY A 17 -9.44 -15.90 -4.08
C GLY A 17 -9.60 -14.38 -4.03
N GLY A 18 -9.17 -13.70 -5.08
CA GLY A 18 -9.28 -12.25 -5.24
C GLY A 18 -8.89 -11.83 -6.65
N ASP A 19 -9.19 -10.59 -7.02
CA ASP A 19 -8.83 -10.03 -8.32
C ASP A 19 -7.57 -9.16 -8.17
N PHE A 20 -6.43 -9.76 -8.47
CA PHE A 20 -5.12 -9.13 -8.35
C PHE A 20 -4.43 -9.03 -9.70
N GLU A 21 -3.74 -7.90 -9.89
CA GLU A 21 -2.91 -7.61 -11.06
C GLU A 21 -1.75 -8.60 -11.27
N GLY A 22 -1.32 -9.27 -10.20
CA GLY A 22 -0.30 -10.31 -10.23
C GLY A 22 1.13 -9.78 -10.11
N GLU A 23 2.10 -10.63 -10.42
CA GLU A 23 3.52 -10.36 -10.17
C GLU A 23 4.05 -9.13 -10.91
N LYS A 24 4.85 -8.32 -10.21
CA LYS A 24 5.48 -7.11 -10.76
C LYS A 24 7.00 -7.18 -10.66
N ASP A 25 7.66 -6.83 -11.76
CA ASP A 25 9.11 -6.86 -11.87
C ASP A 25 9.80 -5.91 -10.89
N ILE A 26 10.98 -6.31 -10.42
CA ILE A 26 11.82 -5.50 -9.54
C ILE A 26 12.13 -4.12 -10.14
N ALA A 27 12.31 -4.06 -11.46
CA ALA A 27 12.58 -2.81 -12.18
C ALA A 27 11.38 -1.85 -12.14
N LEU A 28 10.15 -2.38 -12.16
CA LEU A 28 8.94 -1.56 -12.03
C LEU A 28 8.81 -1.01 -10.61
N ILE A 29 9.11 -1.83 -9.59
CA ILE A 29 9.12 -1.40 -8.18
C ILE A 29 10.17 -0.31 -7.97
N GLU A 30 11.37 -0.44 -8.55
CA GLU A 30 12.42 0.58 -8.45
C GLU A 30 12.08 1.89 -9.18
N LYS A 31 11.38 1.80 -10.32
CA LYS A 31 10.82 2.98 -11.00
C LYS A 31 9.78 3.68 -10.12
N ALA A 32 8.91 2.93 -9.45
CA ALA A 32 7.90 3.47 -8.54
C ALA A 32 8.54 4.16 -7.32
N GLU A 33 9.52 3.53 -6.69
CA GLU A 33 10.35 4.13 -5.62
C GLU A 33 10.98 5.44 -6.09
N SER A 34 11.55 5.45 -7.29
CA SER A 34 12.18 6.63 -7.90
C SER A 34 11.17 7.74 -8.21
N ALA A 35 9.98 7.40 -8.71
CA ALA A 35 8.92 8.35 -9.02
C ALA A 35 8.42 9.08 -7.77
N LEU A 36 8.35 8.39 -6.63
CA LEU A 36 7.96 8.99 -5.35
C LEU A 36 9.14 9.60 -4.59
N ASN A 37 10.38 9.33 -5.01
CA ASN A 37 11.62 9.63 -4.30
C ASN A 37 11.63 9.07 -2.86
N LEU A 38 11.22 7.80 -2.72
CA LEU A 38 11.10 7.09 -1.45
C LEU A 38 11.59 5.65 -1.59
N LYS A 39 11.78 4.96 -0.46
CA LYS A 39 11.97 3.51 -0.43
C LYS A 39 10.75 2.85 0.18
N PHE A 40 10.31 1.75 -0.42
CA PHE A 40 9.17 1.00 0.09
C PHE A 40 9.61 0.01 1.16
N PRO A 41 8.78 -0.18 2.20
CA PRO A 41 9.11 -1.13 3.25
C PRO A 41 9.09 -2.57 2.71
N PRO A 42 9.83 -3.50 3.33
CA PRO A 42 10.01 -4.85 2.82
C PRO A 42 8.70 -5.59 2.51
N SER A 43 7.72 -5.57 3.42
CA SER A 43 6.45 -6.27 3.26
C SER A 43 5.61 -5.72 2.11
N TYR A 44 5.60 -4.40 1.90
CA TYR A 44 4.94 -3.79 0.75
C TYR A 44 5.65 -4.17 -0.56
N ARG A 45 6.99 -4.18 -0.60
CA ARG A 45 7.72 -4.65 -1.79
C ARG A 45 7.41 -6.09 -2.15
N VAL A 46 7.26 -6.97 -1.16
CA VAL A 46 6.89 -8.37 -1.39
C VAL A 46 5.46 -8.45 -1.92
N PHE A 47 4.51 -7.70 -1.35
CA PHE A 47 3.14 -7.59 -1.89
C PHE A 47 3.13 -7.13 -3.35
N LEU A 48 3.83 -6.04 -3.68
CA LEU A 48 3.91 -5.55 -5.05
C LEU A 48 4.50 -6.59 -5.99
N LYS A 49 5.56 -7.29 -5.55
CA LYS A 49 6.19 -8.34 -6.36
C LYS A 49 5.27 -9.53 -6.58
N THR A 50 4.42 -9.88 -5.63
CA THR A 50 3.60 -11.10 -5.71
C THR A 50 2.21 -10.85 -6.32
N LEU A 51 1.56 -9.75 -5.93
CA LEU A 51 0.16 -9.47 -6.25
C LEU A 51 -0.04 -8.15 -6.99
N GLY A 52 0.94 -7.24 -6.96
CA GLY A 52 0.86 -5.93 -7.60
C GLY A 52 -0.09 -4.99 -6.87
N CYS A 53 -1.38 -5.12 -7.13
CA CYS A 53 -2.51 -4.48 -6.46
C CYS A 53 -3.78 -5.27 -6.76
N GLY A 54 -4.86 -5.05 -6.01
CA GLY A 54 -6.10 -5.77 -6.29
C GLY A 54 -7.13 -5.69 -5.19
N ASP A 55 -8.18 -6.47 -5.37
CA ASP A 55 -9.35 -6.53 -4.50
C ASP A 55 -9.60 -7.96 -4.02
N ILE A 56 -10.11 -8.07 -2.80
CA ILE A 56 -10.66 -9.30 -2.23
C ILE A 56 -11.78 -8.96 -1.27
N GLU A 57 -12.95 -9.55 -1.47
CA GLU A 57 -14.14 -9.34 -0.63
C GLU A 57 -14.48 -7.84 -0.41
N GLY A 58 -14.23 -6.99 -1.41
CA GLY A 58 -14.48 -5.55 -1.35
C GLY A 58 -13.40 -4.72 -0.65
N LEU A 59 -12.25 -5.33 -0.32
CA LEU A 59 -11.06 -4.64 0.17
C LEU A 59 -10.08 -4.37 -0.98
N GLU A 60 -10.01 -3.12 -1.45
CA GLU A 60 -9.13 -2.73 -2.57
C GLU A 60 -7.76 -2.20 -2.08
N PHE A 61 -6.72 -3.02 -2.22
CA PHE A 61 -5.34 -2.70 -1.84
C PHE A 61 -4.56 -2.11 -3.01
N TYR A 62 -4.09 -0.87 -2.85
CA TYR A 62 -3.40 -0.13 -3.90
C TYR A 62 -1.91 -0.48 -4.00
N GLY A 63 -1.41 -0.46 -5.23
CA GLY A 63 -0.05 -0.86 -5.54
C GLY A 63 0.35 -0.53 -6.97
N LEU A 64 0.82 -1.53 -7.71
CA LEU A 64 1.38 -1.33 -9.04
C LEU A 64 0.57 -2.07 -10.11
N ILE A 65 0.21 -1.32 -11.15
CA ILE A 65 -0.35 -1.85 -12.40
C ILE A 65 0.78 -1.90 -13.45
N ASP A 66 1.28 -0.73 -13.84
CA ASP A 66 2.33 -0.50 -14.82
C ASP A 66 3.18 0.75 -14.44
N ASP A 67 4.07 1.22 -15.34
CA ASP A 67 4.89 2.42 -15.12
C ASP A 67 4.25 3.75 -15.55
N ASN A 68 2.95 3.75 -15.88
CA ASN A 68 2.22 4.97 -16.20
C ASN A 68 1.73 5.67 -14.92
N PHE A 69 2.64 6.39 -14.26
CA PHE A 69 2.34 7.08 -12.99
C PHE A 69 1.68 8.46 -13.16
N GLU A 70 1.46 8.94 -14.39
CA GLU A 70 0.91 10.28 -14.64
C GLU A 70 -0.54 10.23 -15.13
N SER A 71 -0.91 9.20 -15.89
CA SER A 71 -2.24 9.06 -16.50
C SER A 71 -2.82 7.68 -16.22
N SER A 72 -3.09 7.41 -14.94
CA SER A 72 -3.69 6.16 -14.46
C SER A 72 -4.88 6.48 -13.53
N SER A 73 -5.32 5.49 -12.77
CA SER A 73 -6.38 5.60 -11.76
C SER A 73 -6.06 4.67 -10.59
N VAL A 74 -6.91 4.68 -9.55
CA VAL A 74 -6.94 3.54 -8.61
C VAL A 74 -7.13 2.23 -9.38
N PRO A 75 -6.50 1.12 -8.95
CA PRO A 75 -5.69 0.95 -7.74
C PRO A 75 -4.16 1.26 -7.87
N ASN A 76 -3.71 2.08 -8.84
CA ASN A 76 -2.31 2.49 -8.94
C ASN A 76 -1.94 3.47 -7.81
N ALA A 77 -1.25 2.97 -6.78
CA ALA A 77 -0.83 3.70 -5.60
C ALA A 77 0.09 4.89 -5.93
N ILE A 78 0.94 4.75 -6.95
CA ILE A 78 1.94 5.74 -7.30
C ILE A 78 1.29 6.94 -7.97
N TRP A 79 0.42 6.67 -8.94
CA TRP A 79 -0.41 7.70 -9.57
C TRP A 79 -1.24 8.44 -8.52
N LEU A 80 -1.95 7.71 -7.65
CA LEU A 80 -2.80 8.33 -6.63
C LEU A 80 -1.99 9.20 -5.67
N THR A 81 -0.85 8.69 -5.20
CA THR A 81 0.06 9.43 -4.31
C THR A 81 0.58 10.71 -4.97
N LEU A 82 1.00 10.66 -6.24
CA LEU A 82 1.46 11.84 -6.98
C LEU A 82 0.31 12.83 -7.25
N HIS A 83 -0.89 12.31 -7.53
CA HIS A 83 -2.09 13.12 -7.72
C HIS A 83 -2.42 13.90 -6.44
N GLU A 84 -2.51 13.22 -5.30
CA GLU A 84 -2.84 13.84 -4.01
C GLU A 84 -1.75 14.81 -3.52
N ARG A 85 -0.47 14.54 -3.81
CA ARG A 85 0.61 15.52 -3.57
C ARG A 85 0.36 16.84 -4.29
N LYS A 86 -0.16 16.79 -5.51
CA LYS A 86 -0.47 17.99 -6.33
C LYS A 86 -1.81 18.62 -5.96
N ALA A 87 -2.83 17.81 -5.69
CA ALA A 87 -4.21 18.25 -5.51
C ALA A 87 -4.50 18.76 -4.08
N SER A 88 -4.03 18.03 -3.06
CA SER A 88 -4.35 18.28 -1.66
C SER A 88 -3.11 18.62 -0.81
N GLY A 89 -1.91 18.53 -1.38
CA GLY A 89 -0.67 18.78 -0.67
C GLY A 89 -0.26 17.61 0.24
N LEU A 90 -0.60 16.37 -0.14
CA LEU A 90 -0.21 15.16 0.58
C LEU A 90 1.29 15.21 0.93
N PRO A 91 1.67 14.97 2.20
CA PRO A 91 3.07 15.00 2.57
C PRO A 91 3.95 13.98 1.81
N ASN A 92 5.14 14.42 1.37
CA ASN A 92 6.05 13.63 0.52
C ASN A 92 6.57 12.32 1.13
N HIS A 93 6.33 12.07 2.40
CA HIS A 93 6.73 10.84 3.09
C HIS A 93 5.61 9.80 3.16
N LEU A 94 4.40 10.16 2.73
CA LEU A 94 3.27 9.26 2.67
C LEU A 94 3.17 8.61 1.28
N VAL A 95 2.81 7.34 1.28
CA VAL A 95 2.44 6.55 0.10
C VAL A 95 1.07 5.96 0.35
N LEU A 96 0.07 6.34 -0.46
CA LEU A 96 -1.31 5.89 -0.27
C LEU A 96 -1.48 4.45 -0.76
N ILE A 97 -2.05 3.60 0.09
CA ILE A 97 -2.17 2.15 -0.16
C ILE A 97 -3.60 1.63 -0.06
N TYR A 98 -4.54 2.46 0.39
CA TYR A 98 -5.96 2.09 0.54
C TYR A 98 -6.81 3.36 0.69
N GLY A 99 -8.00 3.39 0.09
CA GLY A 99 -8.98 4.47 0.20
C GLY A 99 -10.18 4.10 1.06
N LEU A 100 -10.64 5.00 1.92
CA LEU A 100 -11.83 4.81 2.75
C LEU A 100 -12.99 5.67 2.22
N ASP A 101 -14.22 5.24 2.48
CA ASP A 101 -15.45 5.89 1.99
C ASP A 101 -15.65 7.33 2.50
N ASP A 102 -14.98 7.70 3.59
CA ASP A 102 -15.05 9.03 4.19
C ASP A 102 -14.03 10.02 3.64
N GLY A 103 -13.31 9.64 2.57
CA GLY A 103 -12.26 10.43 1.94
C GLY A 103 -10.95 10.46 2.74
N THR A 104 -10.79 9.58 3.73
CA THR A 104 -9.50 9.31 4.36
C THR A 104 -8.78 8.16 3.65
N PHE A 105 -7.47 8.05 3.87
CA PHE A 105 -6.64 7.03 3.26
C PHE A 105 -5.81 6.31 4.33
N TYR A 106 -5.49 5.04 4.07
CA TYR A 106 -4.33 4.44 4.72
C TYR A 106 -3.08 4.67 3.88
N ALA A 107 -2.00 4.98 4.58
CA ALA A 107 -0.73 5.33 3.95
C ALA A 107 0.45 4.69 4.69
N VAL A 108 1.48 4.31 3.94
CA VAL A 108 2.80 4.00 4.51
C VAL A 108 3.45 5.31 4.94
N ASP A 109 3.83 5.42 6.21
CA ASP A 109 4.61 6.57 6.72
C ASP A 109 6.12 6.26 6.70
N THR A 110 6.79 6.75 5.66
CA THR A 110 8.22 6.53 5.44
C THR A 110 9.16 7.39 6.31
N LYS A 111 8.64 8.29 7.16
CA LYS A 111 9.50 9.04 8.11
C LYS A 111 10.00 8.17 9.24
N THR A 112 9.22 7.15 9.60
CA THR A 112 9.50 6.31 10.77
C THR A 112 9.82 4.92 10.28
N THR A 113 11.02 4.43 10.59
CA THR A 113 11.44 3.07 10.23
C THR A 113 11.56 2.24 11.50
N GLY A 114 10.85 1.11 11.55
CA GLY A 114 10.95 0.10 12.59
C GLY A 114 12.29 -0.64 12.54
N LEU A 115 12.55 -1.46 13.57
CA LEU A 115 13.82 -2.21 13.69
C LEU A 115 14.04 -3.24 12.58
N ASP A 116 12.98 -3.68 11.93
CA ASP A 116 12.99 -4.63 10.82
C ASP A 116 12.97 -3.95 9.44
N GLY A 117 13.09 -2.63 9.39
CA GLY A 117 13.04 -1.86 8.15
C GLY A 117 11.63 -1.58 7.65
N GLU A 118 10.59 -2.02 8.36
CA GLU A 118 9.20 -1.70 8.02
C GLU A 118 8.87 -0.25 8.38
N ASN A 119 7.85 0.27 7.70
CA ASN A 119 7.26 1.57 7.99
C ASN A 119 5.83 1.34 8.51
N PRO A 120 5.38 2.11 9.52
CA PRO A 120 4.03 1.97 10.03
C PRO A 120 3.00 2.41 9.00
N ILE A 121 1.79 1.85 9.10
CA ILE A 121 0.63 2.32 8.36
C ILE A 121 -0.12 3.32 9.22
N VAL A 122 -0.47 4.45 8.61
CA VAL A 122 -1.23 5.54 9.24
C VAL A 122 -2.54 5.76 8.49
N ARG A 123 -3.60 6.11 9.22
CA ARG A 123 -4.78 6.74 8.64
C ARG A 123 -4.50 8.23 8.50
N TYR A 124 -4.70 8.76 7.30
CA TYR A 124 -4.49 10.15 6.95
C TYR A 124 -5.78 10.76 6.41
N GLY A 125 -6.23 11.85 7.01
CA GLY A 125 -7.46 12.54 6.62
C GLY A 125 -7.25 14.01 6.28
N ALA A 126 -8.33 14.68 5.86
CA ALA A 126 -8.31 16.09 5.44
C ALA A 126 -7.86 17.09 6.54
N ASN A 127 -7.89 16.69 7.81
CA ASN A 127 -7.35 17.48 8.92
C ASN A 127 -5.81 17.47 8.99
N GLY A 128 -5.13 16.70 8.12
CA GLY A 128 -3.68 16.58 8.08
C GLY A 128 -3.09 15.74 9.22
N VAL A 129 -3.93 15.08 10.02
CA VAL A 129 -3.50 14.22 11.12
C VAL A 129 -3.21 12.82 10.56
N ALA A 130 -2.05 12.27 10.91
CA ALA A 130 -1.65 10.91 10.65
C ALA A 130 -1.73 10.10 11.97
N GLU A 131 -2.65 9.15 12.04
CA GLU A 131 -2.81 8.26 13.19
C GLU A 131 -2.32 6.86 12.82
N LYS A 132 -1.38 6.31 13.60
CA LYS A 132 -0.87 4.96 13.36
C LYS A 132 -1.95 3.90 13.60
N VAL A 133 -2.15 3.03 12.62
CA VAL A 133 -3.11 1.91 12.66
C VAL A 133 -2.45 0.53 12.59
N ALA A 134 -1.25 0.43 12.03
CA ALA A 134 -0.49 -0.81 12.01
C ALA A 134 1.03 -0.58 12.04
N ASP A 135 1.79 -1.59 12.44
CA ASP A 135 3.26 -1.55 12.51
C ASP A 135 3.94 -1.72 11.15
N SER A 136 3.26 -2.36 10.19
CA SER A 136 3.77 -2.66 8.85
C SER A 136 2.62 -2.87 7.85
N PHE A 137 2.95 -2.88 6.56
CA PHE A 137 1.99 -3.25 5.52
C PHE A 137 1.49 -4.69 5.70
N GLY A 138 2.36 -5.65 6.01
CA GLY A 138 1.98 -7.05 6.24
C GLY A 138 0.95 -7.21 7.37
N SER A 139 1.16 -6.55 8.51
CA SER A 139 0.21 -6.58 9.63
C SER A 139 -1.11 -5.87 9.29
N PHE A 140 -1.06 -4.80 8.49
CA PHE A 140 -2.24 -4.07 8.02
C PHE A 140 -3.08 -4.96 7.10
N LEU A 141 -2.48 -5.52 6.06
CA LEU A 141 -3.16 -6.41 5.10
C LEU A 141 -3.85 -7.58 5.83
N LEU A 142 -3.16 -8.26 6.75
CA LEU A 142 -3.74 -9.36 7.52
C LEU A 142 -4.92 -8.90 8.39
N SER A 143 -4.79 -7.73 9.04
CA SER A 143 -5.85 -7.18 9.89
C SER A 143 -7.11 -6.89 9.09
N GLU A 144 -6.97 -6.24 7.93
CA GLU A 144 -8.12 -5.92 7.06
C GLU A 144 -8.78 -7.20 6.53
N LEU A 145 -8.02 -8.17 6.03
CA LEU A 145 -8.57 -9.45 5.56
C LEU A 145 -9.38 -10.17 6.65
N LYS A 146 -8.93 -10.15 7.91
CA LYS A 146 -9.65 -10.76 9.05
C LYS A 146 -10.95 -10.05 9.42
N THR A 147 -11.26 -8.89 8.83
CA THR A 147 -12.55 -8.24 9.03
C THR A 147 -13.66 -8.81 8.14
N VAL A 148 -13.29 -9.49 7.06
CA VAL A 148 -14.23 -10.00 6.03
C VAL A 148 -14.17 -11.52 5.81
N LEU A 149 -13.11 -12.20 6.25
CA LEU A 149 -12.89 -13.66 6.10
C LEU A 149 -13.11 -14.47 7.39
#